data_AF-A0A9D3WCY0-F1
#
_entry.id   AF-A0A9D3WCY0-F1
#
_cell.length_a   1.000
_cell.length_b   1.000
_cell.length_c   1.000
_cell.angle_alpha   90.00
_cell.angle_beta   90.00
_cell.angle_gamma   90.00
#
_symmetry.space_group_name_H-M   'P 1'
#
loop_
_entity.id
_entity.type
_entity.pdbx_description
1 polymer ?
#
loop_
_entity_poly.entity_id
_entity_poly.type
_entity_poly.pdbx_seq_one_letter_code
_entity_poly.pdbx_strand_id
1 'polypeptide(L)' 'MQLKKLNTALFPVRYKDKYYADALASGEFTKLAYYSDICVGSIACRLEKKEGGAIHVCIMTLDV' A
#
# COMPACT_ATOMS: atom_id res chain seq x y z
N MET A 1 -12.28 -2.72 3.05
CA MET A 1 -10.85 -2.39 3.30
C MET A 1 -10.70 -0.90 3.56
N GLN A 2 -10.06 -0.51 4.67
CA GLN A 2 -9.78 0.90 4.99
C GLN A 2 -8.86 1.56 3.94
N LEU A 3 -7.85 0.84 3.44
CA LEU A 3 -6.95 1.31 2.37
C LEU A 3 -7.70 1.78 1.11
N LYS A 4 -8.77 1.09 0.70
CA LYS A 4 -9.63 1.51 -0.44
C LYS A 4 -10.29 2.87 -0.17
N LYS A 5 -10.70 3.13 1.08
CA LYS A 5 -11.32 4.40 1.49
C LYS A 5 -10.29 5.53 1.49
N LEU A 6 -9.13 5.31 2.11
CA LEU A 6 -8.01 6.28 2.11
C LEU A 6 -7.61 6.66 0.69
N ASN A 7 -7.35 5.67 -0.16
CA ASN A 7 -6.92 5.95 -1.53
C ASN A 7 -7.95 6.73 -2.35
N THR A 8 -9.25 6.47 -2.15
CA THR A 8 -10.33 7.19 -2.84
C THR A 8 -10.45 8.64 -2.36
N ALA A 9 -10.12 8.91 -1.10
CA ALA A 9 -10.16 10.25 -0.52
C ALA A 9 -8.92 11.09 -0.87
N LEU A 10 -7.74 10.46 -0.94
CA LEU A 10 -6.46 11.16 -1.02
C LEU A 10 -5.86 11.19 -2.43
N PHE A 11 -6.20 10.23 -3.29
CA PHE A 11 -5.69 10.16 -4.66
C PHE A 11 -6.82 10.29 -5.69
N PRO A 12 -6.62 11.10 -6.76
CA PRO A 12 -7.59 11.23 -7.83
C PRO A 12 -7.67 9.97 -8.73
N VAL A 13 -6.72 9.02 -8.56
CA VAL A 13 -6.60 7.80 -9.36
C VAL A 13 -7.36 6.66 -8.70
N ARG A 14 -8.20 5.96 -9.47
CA ARG A 14 -8.81 4.69 -9.02
C ARG A 14 -7.87 3.52 -9.25
N TYR A 15 -7.30 3.01 -8.16
CA TYR A 15 -6.50 1.79 -8.20
C TYR A 15 -7.36 0.55 -8.46
N LYS A 16 -6.87 -0.35 -9.32
CA LYS A 16 -7.50 -1.64 -9.66
C LYS A 16 -7.22 -2.69 -8.58
N ASP A 17 -7.93 -3.81 -8.61
CA ASP A 17 -7.75 -4.89 -7.63
C ASP A 17 -6.33 -5.47 -7.57
N LYS A 18 -5.59 -5.44 -8.70
CA LYS A 18 -4.17 -5.83 -8.73
C LYS A 18 -3.32 -5.01 -7.73
N TYR A 19 -3.54 -3.70 -7.61
CA TYR A 19 -2.82 -2.87 -6.64
C TYR A 19 -3.06 -3.36 -5.20
N TYR A 20 -4.29 -3.70 -4.84
CA TYR A 20 -4.62 -4.15 -3.49
C TYR A 20 -4.09 -5.57 -3.22
N ALA A 21 -4.08 -6.43 -4.22
CA ALA A 21 -3.44 -7.75 -4.15
C ALA A 21 -1.91 -7.61 -3.94
N ASP A 22 -1.26 -6.73 -4.69
CA ASP A 22 0.17 -6.45 -4.56
C ASP A 22 0.52 -5.85 -3.19
N ALA A 23 -0.32 -4.94 -2.69
CA ALA A 23 -0.17 -4.35 -1.35
C ALA A 23 -0.34 -5.39 -0.24
N LEU A 24 -1.28 -6.34 -0.40
CA LEU A 24 -1.46 -7.42 0.56
C LEU A 24 -0.28 -8.41 0.51
N ALA A 25 0.21 -8.73 -0.69
CA ALA A 25 1.32 -9.66 -0.90
C ALA A 25 2.67 -9.13 -0.39
N SER A 26 2.82 -7.81 -0.20
CA SER A 26 4.03 -7.22 0.36
C SER A 26 4.12 -7.30 1.90
N GLY A 27 3.08 -7.79 2.58
CA GLY A 27 3.13 -8.13 4.00
C GLY A 27 3.56 -6.95 4.88
N GLU A 28 4.67 -7.12 5.60
CA GLU A 28 5.18 -6.13 6.56
C GLU A 28 5.56 -4.77 5.95
N PHE A 29 5.71 -4.69 4.63
CA PHE A 29 6.01 -3.43 3.92
C PHE A 29 4.76 -2.58 3.66
N THR A 30 3.56 -3.14 3.81
CA THR A 30 2.29 -2.39 3.71
C THR A 30 1.67 -2.27 5.09
N LYS A 31 1.46 -1.03 5.55
CA LYS A 31 0.90 -0.74 6.87
C LYS A 31 -0.17 0.35 6.80
N LEU A 32 -1.11 0.27 7.73
CA LEU A 32 -2.08 1.32 8.01
C LEU A 32 -1.60 2.12 9.23
N ALA A 33 -1.69 3.44 9.16
CA ALA A 33 -1.43 4.33 10.27
C ALA A 33 -2.73 4.57 11.05
N TYR A 34 -2.65 4.40 12.37
CA TYR A 34 -3.75 4.66 13.29
C TYR A 34 -3.35 5.75 14.29
N TYR A 35 -4.25 6.71 14.50
CA TYR A 35 -4.14 7.73 15.53
C TYR A 35 -5.46 7.77 16.30
N SER A 36 -5.40 7.60 17.62
CA SER A 36 -6.58 7.55 18.50
C SER A 36 -7.64 6.56 17.98
N ASP A 37 -7.22 5.33 17.67
CA ASP A 37 -8.05 4.25 17.11
C ASP A 37 -8.72 4.54 15.75
N ILE A 38 -8.36 5.64 15.10
CA ILE A 38 -8.85 6.03 13.77
C ILE A 38 -7.75 5.76 12.74
N CYS A 39 -8.10 5.08 11.65
CA CYS A 39 -7.19 4.88 10.52
C CYS A 39 -7.10 6.19 9.73
N VAL A 40 -5.91 6.79 9.75
CA VAL A 40 -5.66 8.13 9.18
C VAL A 40 -4.73 8.12 7.98
N GLY A 41 -3.97 7.05 7.77
CA GLY A 41 -3.04 6.99 6.66
C GLY A 41 -2.58 5.59 6.31
N SER A 42 -1.73 5.49 5.30
CA SER A 42 -1.16 4.22 4.86
C SER A 42 0.19 4.36 4.17
N ILE A 43 0.94 3.27 4.19
CA ILE A 43 2.02 3.01 3.23
C ILE A 43 1.69 1.70 2.53
N ALA A 44 1.64 1.70 1.20
CA ALA A 44 1.39 0.51 0.40
C ALA A 44 2.58 0.22 -0.51
N CYS A 45 3.14 -0.98 -0.40
CA CYS A 45 4.33 -1.39 -1.14
C CYS A 45 4.05 -2.57 -2.07
N ARG A 46 4.90 -2.73 -3.09
CA ARG A 46 4.99 -3.90 -3.96
C ARG A 46 6.40 -4.44 -3.92
N LEU A 47 6.53 -5.76 -3.80
CA LEU A 47 7.82 -6.44 -3.87
C LEU A 47 8.08 -6.93 -5.29
N GLU A 48 9.19 -6.51 -5.86
CA GLU A 48 9.67 -6.99 -7.15
C GLU A 48 10.90 -7.88 -6.95
N LYS A 49 10.81 -9.13 -7.36
CA LYS A 49 11.97 -10.03 -7.40
C LYS A 49 12.79 -9.70 -8.65
N LYS A 50 14.07 -9.40 -8.46
CA LYS A 50 15.04 -9.23 -9.56
C LYS A 50 15.83 -10.51 -9.77
N GLU A 51 16.49 -10.60 -10.93
CA GLU A 51 17.45 -11.66 -11.21
C GLU A 51 18.56 -11.66 -10.14
N GLY A 52 18.99 -12.84 -9.71
CA GLY A 52 19.95 -12.99 -8.62
C GLY A 52 19.35 -12.94 -7.20
N GLY A 53 18.02 -12.90 -7.06
CA GLY A 53 17.34 -13.05 -5.77
C GLY A 53 17.20 -11.76 -4.95
N ALA A 54 17.67 -10.63 -5.48
CA ALA A 54 17.45 -9.33 -4.87
C ALA A 54 15.96 -8.95 -4.89
N ILE A 55 15.50 -8.26 -3.84
CA ILE A 55 14.13 -7.76 -3.72
C ILE A 55 14.16 -6.24 -3.79
N HIS A 56 13.44 -5.68 -4.75
CA HIS A 56 13.18 -4.24 -4.83
C HIS A 56 11.82 -3.95 -4.21
N VAL A 57 11.78 -3.00 -3.28
CA VAL A 57 10.54 -2.53 -2.66
C VAL A 57 10.11 -1.26 -3.37
N CYS A 58 8.96 -1.28 -4.00
CA CYS A 58 8.35 -0.12 -4.63
C CYS A 58 7.24 0.43 -3.74
N ILE A 59 7.38 1.67 -3.28
CA ILE A 59 6.30 2.40 -2.58
C ILE A 59 5.29 2.84 -3.64
N MET A 60 4.09 2.28 -3.60
CA MET A 60 3.03 2.59 -4.56
C MET A 60 2.22 3.82 -4.13
N THR A 61 1.92 3.93 -2.84
CA THR A 61 1.28 5.10 -2.22
C THR A 61 1.84 5.30 -0.81
N LEU A 62 1.88 6.56 -0.40
CA LEU A 62 2.20 6.99 0.96
C LEU A 62 1.29 8.17 1.28
N ASP A 63 0.51 8.06 2.35
CA ASP A 63 -0.53 9.02 2.70
C ASP A 63 -0.74 9.15 4.23
N VAL A 64 -1.10 10.36 4.65
CA VAL A 64 -1.45 10.79 6.03
C VAL A 64 -2.48 11.91 5.95
#